data_AF-A0A3D2RMZ4-F1
#
_entry.id   AF-A0A3D2RMZ4-F1
#
_cell.length_a   1.000
_cell.length_b   1.000
_cell.length_c   1.000
_cell.angle_alpha   90.00
_cell.angle_beta   90.00
_cell.angle_gamma   90.00
#
_symmetry.space_group_name_H-M   'P 1'
#
loop_
_entity.id
_entity.type
_entity.pdbx_description
1 polymer ?
#
loop_
_entity_poly.entity_id
_entity_poly.type
_entity_poly.pdbx_seq_one_letter_code
_entity_poly.pdbx_strand_id
1 'polypeptide(L)' 'GPNGAGKTTTFHAIVGLIRPEGGQIQLGDQDITSLPTYKRARLGIGYLSQESSVFRRLTVAQ' A
#
# COMPACT_ATOMS: atom_id res chain seq x y z
N GLY A 1 -1.44 2.15 17.57
CA GLY A 1 -2.56 1.30 18.03
C GLY A 1 -2.08 -0.12 18.32
N PRO A 2 -2.76 -0.88 19.19
CA PRO A 2 -2.39 -2.24 19.56
C PRO A 2 -2.40 -3.22 18.37
N ASN A 3 -1.87 -4.42 18.56
CA ASN A 3 -1.97 -5.50 17.57
C ASN A 3 -3.45 -5.87 17.37
N GLY A 4 -3.84 -6.14 16.13
CA GLY A 4 -5.24 -6.40 15.77
C GLY A 4 -6.12 -5.16 15.57
N ALA A 5 -5.64 -3.95 15.86
CA ALA A 5 -6.41 -2.71 15.67
C ALA A 5 -6.63 -2.29 14.19
N GLY A 6 -6.28 -3.15 13.22
CA GLY A 6 -6.53 -2.90 11.79
C GLY A 6 -5.47 -2.08 11.05
N LYS A 7 -4.38 -1.64 11.69
CA LYS A 7 -3.32 -0.81 11.04
C LYS A 7 -2.88 -1.39 9.68
N THR A 8 -2.44 -2.64 9.67
CA THR A 8 -1.96 -3.31 8.45
C THR A 8 -3.05 -3.40 7.39
N THR A 9 -4.28 -3.75 7.79
CA THR A 9 -5.45 -3.77 6.92
C THR A 9 -5.70 -2.40 6.28
N THR A 10 -5.64 -1.32 7.06
CA THR A 10 -5.78 0.06 6.57
C THR A 10 -4.68 0.42 5.58
N PHE A 11 -3.42 0.14 5.89
CA PHE A 11 -2.30 0.38 4.96
C PHE A 11 -2.49 -0.41 3.67
N HIS A 12 -2.83 -1.69 3.74
CA HIS A 12 -3.09 -2.53 2.57
C HIS A 12 -4.21 -1.96 1.69
N ALA A 13 -5.27 -1.41 2.28
CA ALA A 13 -6.35 -0.77 1.53
C ALA A 13 -5.86 0.51 0.82
N ILE A 14 -5.08 1.34 1.50
CA ILE A 14 -4.48 2.57 0.94
C ILE A 14 -3.55 2.26 -0.23
N VAL A 15 -2.75 1.20 -0.16
CA VAL A 15 -1.82 0.83 -1.24
C VAL A 15 -2.46 -0.06 -2.31
N GLY A 16 -3.73 -0.47 -2.11
CA GLY A 16 -4.50 -1.26 -3.08
C GLY A 16 -4.23 -2.77 -3.06
N LEU A 17 -3.59 -3.29 -2.00
CA LEU A 17 -3.37 -4.73 -1.79
C LEU A 17 -4.64 -5.46 -1.36
N ILE A 18 -5.56 -4.75 -0.71
CA ILE A 18 -6.91 -5.23 -0.43
C ILE A 18 -7.93 -4.18 -0.90
N ARG A 19 -9.12 -4.65 -1.26
CA ARG A 19 -10.24 -3.75 -1.60
C ARG A 19 -10.96 -3.34 -0.31
N PRO A 20 -11.12 -2.03 -0.03
CA PRO A 20 -11.95 -1.60 1.09
C PRO A 20 -13.42 -1.95 0.82
N GLU A 21 -14.15 -2.35 1.88
CA GLU A 21 -15.59 -2.63 1.80
C GLU A 21 -16.42 -1.34 1.67
N GLY A 22 -15.88 -0.20 2.11
CA GLY A 22 -16.50 1.11 2.00
C GLY A 22 -15.52 2.23 2.28
N GLY A 23 -15.97 3.47 2.07
CA GLY A 23 -15.14 4.67 2.16
C GLY A 23 -14.43 5.03 0.85
N GLN A 24 -13.59 6.06 0.92
CA GLN A 24 -12.89 6.62 -0.23
C GLN A 24 -11.42 6.85 0.10
N ILE A 25 -10.55 6.62 -0.87
CA ILE A 25 -9.11 6.87 -0.79
C ILE A 25 -8.78 7.88 -1.88
N GLN A 26 -8.29 9.04 -1.48
CA GLN A 26 -7.91 10.12 -2.40
C GLN A 26 -6.40 10.39 -2.32
N LEU A 27 -5.81 10.76 -3.46
CA LEU A 27 -4.45 11.28 -3.56
C LEU A 27 -4.53 12.66 -4.21
N GLY A 28 -4.39 13.72 -3.41
CA GLY A 28 -4.81 15.06 -3.83
C GLY A 28 -6.31 15.05 -4.12
N ASP A 29 -6.71 15.62 -5.26
CA ASP A 29 -8.11 15.64 -5.72
C ASP A 29 -8.53 14.37 -6.49
N GLN A 30 -7.63 13.39 -6.65
CA GLN A 30 -7.90 12.18 -7.41
C GLN A 30 -8.42 11.05 -6.51
N ASP A 31 -9.61 10.53 -6.81
CA ASP A 31 -10.09 9.29 -6.23
C ASP A 31 -9.30 8.09 -6.80
N ILE A 32 -8.64 7.35 -5.91
CA ILE A 32 -7.86 6.17 -6.24
C ILE A 32 -8.45 4.87 -5.65
N THR A 33 -9.65 4.92 -5.06
CA THR A 33 -10.28 3.83 -4.30
C THR A 33 -10.34 2.52 -5.09
N SER A 34 -10.64 2.58 -6.38
CA SER A 34 -10.76 1.42 -7.26
C SER A 34 -9.47 1.08 -8.02
N LEU A 35 -8.42 1.89 -7.90
CA LEU A 35 -7.18 1.65 -8.64
C LEU A 35 -6.40 0.48 -8.04
N PRO A 36 -5.88 -0.45 -8.87
CA PRO A 36 -4.98 -1.50 -8.42
C PRO A 36 -3.61 -0.93 -8.01
N THR A 37 -2.87 -1.69 -7.20
CA THR A 37 -1.56 -1.28 -6.63
C THR A 37 -0.60 -0.69 -7.66
N TYR A 38 -0.44 -1.31 -8.83
CA TYR A 38 0.50 -0.82 -9.84
C TYR A 38 0.14 0.57 -10.39
N LYS A 39 -1.14 0.93 -10.45
CA LYS A 39 -1.58 2.27 -10.86
C LYS A 39 -1.31 3.28 -9.75
N ARG A 40 -1.57 2.90 -8.50
CA ARG A 40 -1.26 3.73 -7.32
C ARG A 40 0.24 4.01 -7.22
N ALA A 41 1.09 3.00 -7.47
CA ALA A 41 2.54 3.16 -7.49
C ALA A 41 3.00 4.16 -8.58
N ARG A 42 2.41 4.10 -9.78
CA ARG A 42 2.69 5.06 -10.87
C ARG A 42 2.25 6.49 -10.55
N LEU A 43 1.33 6.68 -9.61
CA LEU A 43 0.93 7.99 -9.09
C LEU A 43 1.83 8.48 -7.94
N GLY A 44 2.85 7.70 -7.56
CA GLY A 44 3.85 8.08 -6.55
C GLY A 44 3.68 7.42 -5.18
N ILE A 45 2.76 6.45 -5.02
CA ILE A 45 2.59 5.74 -3.74
C ILE A 45 3.66 4.65 -3.59
N GLY A 46 4.52 4.79 -2.59
CA GLY A 46 5.43 3.74 -2.13
C GLY A 46 4.88 2.99 -0.91
N TYR A 47 5.25 1.72 -0.77
CA TYR A 47 4.88 0.89 0.39
C TYR A 47 6.08 0.12 0.92
N LEU A 48 6.34 0.23 2.22
CA LEU A 48 7.30 -0.59 2.94
C LEU A 48 6.53 -1.47 3.93
N SER A 49 6.58 -2.78 3.72
CA SER A 49 5.94 -3.75 4.60
C SER A 49 6.61 -3.82 5.96
N GLN A 50 5.87 -4.28 6.96
CA GLN A 50 6.43 -4.57 8.29
C GLN A 50 7.39 -5.77 8.24
N GLU A 51 7.09 -6.77 7.41
CA GLU A 51 8.00 -7.87 7.12
C GLU A 51 9.09 -7.44 6.13
N SER A 52 10.27 -8.02 6.26
CA SER A 52 11.40 -7.70 5.40
C SER A 52 11.11 -8.06 3.95
N SER A 53 11.18 -7.06 3.06
CA SER A 53 10.94 -7.19 1.62
C SER A 53 12.22 -7.13 0.79
N VAL A 54 13.39 -7.25 1.42
CA VAL A 54 14.69 -7.16 0.74
C VAL A 54 14.94 -8.37 -0.17
N PHE A 55 15.51 -8.11 -1.35
CA PHE A 55 15.92 -9.16 -2.27
C PHE A 55 17.14 -9.91 -1.71
N ARG A 56 16.90 -11.09 -1.13
CA ARG A 56 17.94 -11.86 -0.42
C ARG A 56 19.14 -12.29 -1.27
N ARG A 57 19.00 -12.29 -2.60
CA ARG A 57 20.03 -12.75 -3.54
C ARG A 57 20.65 -11.64 -4.37
N LEU A 58 20.34 -10.37 -4.06
CA LEU A 58 20.90 -9.21 -4.75
C LEU A 58 21.77 -8.40 -3.78
N THR A 59 22.83 -7.79 -4.33
CA THR A 59 23.58 -6.76 -3.63
C THR A 59 22.84 -5.43 -3.68
N VAL A 60 23.21 -4.46 -2.84
CA VAL A 60 22.56 -3.14 -2.78
C VAL A 60 22.63 -2.38 -4.12
N ALA A 61 23.66 -2.62 -4.94
CA ALA A 61 23.87 -1.90 -6.19
C ALA A 61 23.09 -2.48 -7.39
N GLN A 62 22.41 -3.61 -7.21
CA GLN A 62 21.67 -4.35 -8.26
C GLN A 62 20.18 -4.15 -8.10
#